data_AF-A0A919ATQ2-F1
#
_entry.id   AF-A0A919ATQ2-F1
#
_cell.length_a   1.000
_cell.length_b   1.000
_cell.length_c   1.000
_cell.angle_alpha   90.00
_cell.angle_beta   90.00
_cell.angle_gamma   90.00
#
_symmetry.space_group_name_H-M   'P 1'
#
loop_
_entity.id
_entity.type
_entity.pdbx_description
1 polymer ?
#
loop_
_entity_poly.entity_id
_entity_poly.type
_entity_poly.pdbx_seq_one_letter_code
_entity_poly.pdbx_strand_id
1 'polypeptide(L)'
;MTFNPLEQRGIPLDRQVRSWRELNVEPIDPDRCDPYTRCRIITMNGIEVEAILFSHQLARHCPDPEIKRQLARTRYIEAQQQKVVNWLLPGVSSVLETTIAYEQVAVDLTAWVARMEPDPYLKQAYQFGVLEDFDHLYRYANLYEMIEHRKAESIVDNLTEVMPGRPTRFHHRDPVDNVRDPYDKNTTNPLSKLHALTIMSTEQQTMNFYMNTGPTYMEPIARQLYQEIGLIEEEHVTHYESLVDPGETWWEQLVNHEYNECYLYYSFMEQESDPKVKAIWELHLNMELEHLHVACDLMRRHDGRDPQQVLAPELPNVLTFEPNKQYLRELLDTQMDLTTLGAGYVREAHERFERMQEQIHGGEAPPSDRVMAEHNEMFGREYRVQSEGAHPDPAMREK
;
A
#
# COMPACT_ATOMS: atom_id res chain seq x y z
N MET A 1 -7.90 -26.99 3.88
CA MET A 1 -8.92 -26.90 2.82
C MET A 1 -8.82 -25.49 2.29
N THR A 2 -8.65 -25.29 0.98
CA THR A 2 -8.58 -23.97 0.37
C THR A 2 -9.94 -23.28 0.51
N PHE A 3 -9.96 -21.99 0.88
CA PHE A 3 -11.19 -21.21 1.02
C PHE A 3 -11.62 -20.69 -0.35
N ASN A 4 -12.86 -20.99 -0.76
CA ASN A 4 -13.45 -20.48 -2.00
C ASN A 4 -14.62 -19.53 -1.67
N PRO A 5 -14.45 -18.20 -1.85
CA PRO A 5 -15.47 -17.22 -1.47
C PRO A 5 -16.74 -17.34 -2.34
N LEU A 6 -16.64 -17.88 -3.56
CA LEU A 6 -17.80 -18.07 -4.44
C LEU A 6 -18.76 -19.17 -3.96
N GLU A 7 -18.30 -20.05 -3.07
CA GLU A 7 -19.11 -21.14 -2.49
C GLU A 7 -19.59 -20.85 -1.06
N GLN A 8 -19.00 -19.85 -0.40
CA GLN A 8 -19.38 -19.48 0.96
C GLN A 8 -20.64 -18.61 0.97
N ARG A 9 -21.41 -18.70 2.06
CA ARG A 9 -22.58 -17.84 2.28
C ARG A 9 -22.17 -16.66 3.15
N GLY A 10 -22.36 -15.45 2.64
CA GLY A 10 -22.20 -14.22 3.41
C GLY A 10 -23.42 -13.86 4.27
N ILE A 11 -23.33 -12.73 4.96
CA ILE A 11 -24.43 -12.10 5.67
C ILE A 11 -25.26 -11.32 4.64
N PRO A 12 -26.57 -11.57 4.48
CA PRO A 12 -27.40 -10.82 3.53
C PRO A 12 -27.36 -9.30 3.76
N LEU A 13 -27.33 -8.51 2.68
CA LEU A 13 -27.20 -7.04 2.72
C LEU A 13 -28.20 -6.33 3.67
N ASP A 14 -29.41 -6.86 3.84
CA ASP A 14 -30.43 -6.30 4.76
C ASP A 14 -30.12 -6.51 6.25
N ARG A 15 -29.11 -7.32 6.56
CA ARG A 15 -28.68 -7.68 7.91
C ARG A 15 -27.28 -7.18 8.26
N GLN A 16 -26.68 -6.37 7.39
CA GLN A 16 -25.29 -5.94 7.54
C GLN A 16 -25.12 -4.58 8.23
N VAL A 17 -26.15 -3.71 8.21
CA VAL A 17 -26.07 -2.38 8.83
C VAL A 17 -25.79 -2.49 10.33
N ARG A 18 -24.74 -1.80 10.77
CA ARG A 18 -24.32 -1.76 12.18
C ARG A 18 -24.81 -0.51 12.87
N SER A 19 -25.12 -0.67 14.15
CA SER A 19 -25.51 0.44 15.03
C SER A 19 -24.31 1.29 15.42
N TRP A 20 -24.54 2.54 15.85
CA TRP A 20 -23.47 3.43 16.35
C TRP A 20 -22.63 2.81 17.47
N ARG A 21 -23.23 1.95 18.29
CA ARG A 21 -22.52 1.23 19.35
C ARG A 21 -21.56 0.19 18.78
N GLU A 22 -21.95 -0.53 17.73
CA GLU A 22 -21.09 -1.52 17.06
C GLU A 22 -19.97 -0.84 16.26
N LEU A 23 -20.26 0.33 15.65
CA LEU A 23 -19.27 1.10 14.88
C LEU A 23 -18.22 1.81 15.75
N ASN A 24 -18.55 2.11 17.01
CA ASN A 24 -17.64 2.76 17.95
C ASN A 24 -16.68 1.73 18.55
N VAL A 25 -15.75 1.25 17.72
CA VAL A 25 -14.73 0.27 18.12
C VAL A 25 -13.68 0.88 19.02
N GLU A 26 -13.11 0.06 19.90
CA GLU A 26 -11.98 0.45 20.74
C GLU A 26 -10.69 0.35 19.92
N PRO A 27 -9.84 1.39 19.87
CA PRO A 27 -8.55 1.34 19.18
C PRO A 27 -7.61 0.25 19.70
N ILE A 28 -6.59 -0.09 18.91
CA ILE A 28 -5.46 -0.90 19.38
C ILE A 28 -4.60 -0.10 20.38
N ASP A 29 -3.90 -0.80 21.28
CA ASP A 29 -2.94 -0.18 22.18
C ASP A 29 -1.67 0.21 21.39
N PRO A 30 -1.33 1.51 21.26
CA PRO A 30 -0.19 1.94 20.45
C PRO A 30 1.16 1.40 20.95
N ASP A 31 1.29 1.09 22.25
CA ASP A 31 2.54 0.67 22.87
C ASP A 31 2.71 -0.86 22.93
N ARG A 32 1.62 -1.61 22.75
CA ARG A 32 1.58 -3.07 22.97
C ARG A 32 1.04 -3.88 21.81
N CYS A 33 0.44 -3.23 20.83
CA CYS A 33 -0.07 -3.91 19.65
C CYS A 33 1.08 -4.50 18.84
N ASP A 34 0.85 -5.66 18.25
CA ASP A 34 1.73 -6.23 17.23
C ASP A 34 1.84 -5.22 16.06
N PRO A 35 3.06 -4.80 15.65
CA PRO A 35 3.23 -3.89 14.52
C PRO A 35 2.51 -4.37 13.26
N TYR A 36 2.42 -5.69 13.03
CA TYR A 36 1.72 -6.23 11.88
C TYR A 36 0.20 -6.19 12.00
N THR A 37 -0.38 -6.16 13.20
CA THR A 37 -1.80 -5.82 13.36
C THR A 37 -2.06 -4.39 12.89
N ARG A 38 -1.18 -3.43 13.22
CA ARG A 38 -1.27 -2.06 12.71
C ARG A 38 -1.09 -1.99 11.19
N CYS A 39 -0.14 -2.73 10.63
CA CYS A 39 0.04 -2.81 9.17
C CYS A 39 -1.21 -3.34 8.47
N ARG A 40 -1.82 -4.42 8.95
CA ARG A 40 -3.08 -4.97 8.42
C ARG A 40 -4.21 -3.94 8.45
N ILE A 41 -4.32 -3.17 9.54
CA ILE A 41 -5.33 -2.10 9.64
C ILE A 41 -5.11 -1.02 8.58
N ILE A 42 -3.88 -0.55 8.40
CA ILE A 42 -3.54 0.47 7.40
C ILE A 42 -3.82 -0.07 5.98
N THR A 43 -3.39 -1.30 5.68
CA THR A 43 -3.66 -1.95 4.38
C THR A 43 -5.16 -2.03 4.14
N MET A 44 -5.94 -2.64 5.04
CA MET A 44 -7.39 -2.81 4.83
C MET A 44 -8.13 -1.48 4.71
N ASN A 45 -7.68 -0.43 5.41
CA ASN A 45 -8.23 0.90 5.20
C ASN A 45 -8.00 1.40 3.77
N GLY A 46 -6.82 1.18 3.19
CA GLY A 46 -6.54 1.54 1.80
C GLY A 46 -7.41 0.76 0.80
N ILE A 47 -7.60 -0.54 1.02
CA ILE A 47 -8.48 -1.38 0.19
C ILE A 47 -9.92 -0.86 0.22
N GLU A 48 -10.47 -0.64 1.41
CA GLU A 48 -11.85 -0.16 1.59
C GLU A 48 -12.06 1.25 0.99
N VAL A 49 -11.07 2.15 1.15
CA VAL A 49 -11.12 3.49 0.54
C VAL A 49 -11.16 3.38 -0.98
N GLU A 50 -10.31 2.55 -1.56
CA GLU A 50 -10.24 2.36 -3.01
C GLU A 50 -11.55 1.74 -3.54
N ALA A 51 -12.09 0.68 -2.93
CA ALA A 51 -13.36 0.06 -3.29
C ALA A 51 -14.53 1.06 -3.28
N ILE A 52 -14.63 1.89 -2.23
CA ILE A 52 -15.64 2.94 -2.12
C ILE A 52 -15.49 3.98 -3.24
N LEU A 53 -14.26 4.41 -3.54
CA LEU A 53 -13.98 5.39 -4.59
C LEU A 53 -14.27 4.82 -5.99
N PHE A 54 -13.85 3.58 -6.26
CA PHE A 54 -14.19 2.85 -7.47
C PHE A 54 -15.70 2.74 -7.66
N SER A 55 -16.43 2.31 -6.62
CA SER A 55 -17.89 2.21 -6.62
C SER A 55 -18.58 3.57 -6.92
N HIS A 56 -18.00 4.67 -6.45
CA HIS A 56 -18.41 6.02 -6.84
C HIS A 56 -18.13 6.33 -8.32
N GLN A 57 -16.95 5.96 -8.85
CA GLN A 57 -16.63 6.16 -10.27
C GLN A 57 -17.53 5.34 -11.18
N LEU A 58 -17.79 4.08 -10.84
CA LEU A 58 -18.74 3.24 -11.55
C LEU A 58 -20.14 3.88 -11.56
N ALA A 59 -20.63 4.38 -10.41
CA ALA A 59 -21.92 5.08 -10.34
C ALA A 59 -21.97 6.37 -11.19
N ARG A 60 -20.85 7.08 -11.38
CA ARG A 60 -20.77 8.27 -12.25
C ARG A 60 -20.83 7.89 -13.73
N HIS A 61 -20.31 6.74 -14.10
CA HIS A 61 -20.25 6.26 -15.49
C HIS A 61 -21.37 5.27 -15.86
N CYS A 62 -22.20 4.85 -14.90
CA CYS A 62 -23.35 4.00 -15.14
C CYS A 62 -24.58 4.83 -15.53
N PRO A 63 -25.34 4.49 -16.59
CA PRO A 63 -26.59 5.18 -16.91
C PRO A 63 -27.81 4.62 -16.15
N ASP A 64 -27.77 3.38 -15.68
CA ASP A 64 -28.91 2.69 -15.08
C ASP A 64 -29.12 3.10 -13.61
N PRO A 65 -30.24 3.75 -13.25
CA PRO A 65 -30.53 4.13 -11.88
C PRO A 65 -30.65 2.96 -10.91
N GLU A 66 -31.06 1.77 -11.37
CA GLU A 66 -31.23 0.61 -10.51
C GLU A 66 -29.88 0.04 -10.08
N ILE A 67 -28.93 -0.03 -11.01
CA ILE A 67 -27.53 -0.37 -10.68
C ILE A 67 -26.97 0.63 -9.68
N LYS A 68 -27.20 1.95 -9.88
CA LYS A 68 -26.74 2.96 -8.92
C LYS A 68 -27.32 2.77 -7.53
N ARG A 69 -28.57 2.33 -7.40
CA ARG A 69 -29.19 2.01 -6.10
C ARG A 69 -28.55 0.80 -5.45
N GLN A 70 -28.22 -0.24 -6.24
CA GLN A 70 -27.51 -1.42 -5.73
C GLN A 70 -26.11 -1.04 -5.24
N LEU A 71 -25.32 -0.34 -6.06
CA LEU A 71 -24.00 0.16 -5.66
C LEU A 71 -24.06 1.06 -4.43
N ALA A 72 -25.07 1.93 -4.32
CA ALA A 72 -25.24 2.79 -3.15
C ALA A 72 -25.57 2.01 -1.87
N ARG A 73 -26.22 0.85 -1.98
CA ARG A 73 -26.54 0.00 -0.83
C ARG A 73 -25.30 -0.72 -0.31
N THR A 74 -24.52 -1.35 -1.19
CA THR A 74 -23.25 -2.01 -0.84
C THR A 74 -22.25 -0.99 -0.28
N ARG A 75 -22.00 0.09 -1.02
CA ARG A 75 -21.06 1.15 -0.62
C ARG A 75 -21.39 1.82 0.71
N TYR A 76 -22.66 1.88 1.12
CA TYR A 76 -23.01 2.41 2.45
C TYR A 76 -22.50 1.50 3.58
N ILE A 77 -22.45 0.20 3.33
CA ILE A 77 -21.97 -0.80 4.27
C ILE A 77 -20.44 -0.87 4.27
N GLU A 78 -19.80 -0.90 3.11
CA GLU A 78 -18.33 -0.72 2.99
C GLU A 78 -17.90 0.57 3.69
N ALA A 79 -18.66 1.65 3.49
CA ALA A 79 -18.39 2.88 4.20
C ALA A 79 -18.50 2.72 5.73
N GLN A 80 -19.30 1.82 6.30
CA GLN A 80 -19.25 1.50 7.73
C GLN A 80 -18.00 0.68 8.08
N GLN A 81 -17.63 -0.29 7.25
CA GLN A 81 -16.46 -1.15 7.43
C GLN A 81 -15.17 -0.33 7.44
N GLN A 82 -14.97 0.53 6.45
CA GLN A 82 -13.84 1.47 6.40
C GLN A 82 -13.66 2.28 7.69
N LYS A 83 -14.75 2.78 8.32
CA LYS A 83 -14.61 3.58 9.56
C LYS A 83 -14.22 2.67 10.71
N VAL A 84 -14.82 1.49 10.82
CA VAL A 84 -14.45 0.50 11.82
C VAL A 84 -12.96 0.16 11.69
N VAL A 85 -12.49 -0.17 10.48
CA VAL A 85 -11.09 -0.51 10.22
C VAL A 85 -10.17 0.65 10.57
N ASN A 86 -10.38 1.82 9.96
CA ASN A 86 -9.51 2.97 10.17
C ASN A 86 -9.48 3.44 11.63
N TRP A 87 -10.61 3.37 12.35
CA TRP A 87 -10.72 3.85 13.73
C TRP A 87 -10.19 2.84 14.76
N LEU A 88 -9.69 1.68 14.31
CA LEU A 88 -8.81 0.87 15.14
C LEU A 88 -7.46 1.56 15.37
N LEU A 89 -7.01 2.45 14.49
CA LEU A 89 -5.78 3.22 14.69
C LEU A 89 -5.99 4.29 15.78
N PRO A 90 -5.11 4.37 16.79
CA PRO A 90 -5.29 5.28 17.91
C PRO A 90 -4.86 6.71 17.56
N GLY A 91 -5.71 7.69 17.89
CA GLY A 91 -5.45 9.12 17.65
C GLY A 91 -4.41 9.77 18.57
N VAL A 92 -3.77 9.00 19.48
CA VAL A 92 -2.67 9.48 20.33
C VAL A 92 -1.32 9.40 19.65
N SER A 93 -1.21 8.66 18.55
CA SER A 93 0.03 8.55 17.78
C SER A 93 0.35 9.88 17.13
N SER A 94 1.62 10.29 17.17
CA SER A 94 2.09 11.44 16.42
C SER A 94 1.96 11.18 14.92
N VAL A 95 1.97 12.25 14.14
CA VAL A 95 1.86 12.17 12.68
C VAL A 95 3.07 11.42 12.10
N LEU A 96 4.28 11.60 12.65
CA LEU A 96 5.46 10.84 12.24
C LEU A 96 5.36 9.36 12.64
N GLU A 97 4.72 9.05 13.78
CA GLU A 97 4.50 7.65 14.14
C GLU A 97 3.59 6.94 13.14
N THR A 98 2.54 7.65 12.72
CA THR A 98 1.63 7.18 11.68
C THR A 98 2.36 7.03 10.35
N THR A 99 3.16 8.02 9.94
CA THR A 99 4.00 7.96 8.74
C THR A 99 4.92 6.74 8.73
N ILE A 100 5.68 6.51 9.80
CA ILE A 100 6.58 5.34 9.88
C ILE A 100 5.79 4.02 9.76
N ALA A 101 4.57 3.96 10.29
CA ALA A 101 3.71 2.79 10.12
C ALA A 101 3.20 2.61 8.67
N TYR A 102 2.91 3.70 7.95
CA TYR A 102 2.61 3.66 6.51
C TYR A 102 3.81 3.17 5.70
N GLU A 103 4.99 3.71 5.96
CA GLU A 103 6.24 3.28 5.31
C GLU A 103 6.57 1.81 5.62
N GLN A 104 6.30 1.34 6.83
CA GLN A 104 6.42 -0.07 7.18
C GLN A 104 5.47 -0.95 6.35
N VAL A 105 4.25 -0.50 6.09
CA VAL A 105 3.31 -1.19 5.20
C VAL A 105 3.87 -1.23 3.79
N ALA A 106 4.27 -0.10 3.22
CA ALA A 106 4.82 -0.03 1.86
C ALA A 106 6.01 -0.99 1.70
N VAL A 107 6.94 -0.99 2.65
CA VAL A 107 8.09 -1.91 2.64
C VAL A 107 7.69 -3.38 2.71
N ASP A 108 6.99 -3.81 3.77
CA ASP A 108 6.78 -5.24 4.03
C ASP A 108 5.68 -5.86 3.16
N LEU A 109 4.66 -5.07 2.79
CA LEU A 109 3.61 -5.52 1.86
C LEU A 109 4.18 -5.68 0.45
N THR A 110 4.86 -4.65 -0.07
CA THR A 110 5.41 -4.67 -1.44
C THR A 110 6.52 -5.72 -1.55
N ALA A 111 7.34 -5.92 -0.52
CA ALA A 111 8.32 -6.99 -0.50
C ALA A 111 7.69 -8.39 -0.56
N TRP A 112 6.61 -8.62 0.19
CA TRP A 112 5.87 -9.88 0.13
C TRP A 112 5.24 -10.09 -1.26
N VAL A 113 4.57 -9.07 -1.79
CA VAL A 113 3.95 -9.11 -3.12
C VAL A 113 5.01 -9.42 -4.20
N ALA A 114 6.15 -8.74 -4.18
CA ALA A 114 7.24 -8.99 -5.12
C ALA A 114 7.79 -10.44 -5.05
N ARG A 115 7.79 -11.06 -3.87
CA ARG A 115 8.22 -12.46 -3.71
C ARG A 115 7.20 -13.45 -4.28
N MET A 116 5.91 -13.13 -4.15
CA MET A 116 4.81 -14.01 -4.55
C MET A 116 4.30 -13.74 -5.96
N GLU A 117 4.70 -12.64 -6.59
CA GLU A 117 4.27 -12.24 -7.93
C GLU A 117 4.74 -13.23 -9.01
N PRO A 118 3.81 -13.89 -9.73
CA PRO A 118 4.17 -14.84 -10.78
C PRO A 118 4.64 -14.20 -12.08
N ASP A 119 4.23 -12.96 -12.39
CA ASP A 119 4.66 -12.25 -13.60
C ASP A 119 6.01 -11.55 -13.39
N PRO A 120 7.06 -11.88 -14.17
CA PRO A 120 8.39 -11.29 -13.97
C PRO A 120 8.45 -9.78 -14.13
N TYR A 121 7.61 -9.20 -14.98
CA TYR A 121 7.59 -7.76 -15.23
C TYR A 121 6.89 -7.01 -14.10
N LEU A 122 5.73 -7.48 -13.64
CA LEU A 122 5.08 -6.92 -12.44
C LEU A 122 5.97 -7.10 -11.20
N LYS A 123 6.63 -8.25 -11.07
CA LYS A 123 7.60 -8.49 -9.99
C LYS A 123 8.70 -7.43 -9.98
N GLN A 124 9.26 -7.11 -11.16
CA GLN A 124 10.28 -6.07 -11.28
C GLN A 124 9.74 -4.68 -10.90
N ALA A 125 8.47 -4.39 -11.18
CA ALA A 125 7.81 -3.14 -10.74
C ALA A 125 7.76 -3.02 -9.22
N TYR A 126 7.30 -4.08 -8.52
CA TYR A 126 7.27 -4.10 -7.06
C TYR A 126 8.67 -4.07 -6.44
N GLN A 127 9.64 -4.78 -7.03
CA GLN A 127 11.05 -4.73 -6.59
C GLN A 127 11.66 -3.34 -6.72
N PHE A 128 11.30 -2.60 -7.76
CA PHE A 128 11.78 -1.24 -7.97
C PHE A 128 11.18 -0.28 -6.94
N GLY A 129 9.85 -0.30 -6.75
CA GLY A 129 9.18 0.60 -5.83
C GLY A 129 9.57 0.38 -4.37
N VAL A 130 9.65 -0.89 -3.92
CA VAL A 130 9.98 -1.19 -2.51
C VAL A 130 11.35 -0.66 -2.07
N LEU A 131 12.31 -0.48 -3.00
CA LEU A 131 13.61 0.11 -2.68
C LEU A 131 13.52 1.61 -2.40
N GLU A 132 12.52 2.27 -2.97
CA GLU A 132 12.22 3.69 -2.73
C GLU A 132 11.52 3.85 -1.38
N ASP A 133 10.48 3.07 -1.10
CA ASP A 133 9.74 3.05 0.18
C ASP A 133 10.68 2.73 1.36
N PHE A 134 11.64 1.82 1.13
CA PHE A 134 12.64 1.47 2.13
C PHE A 134 13.53 2.66 2.51
N ASP A 135 13.86 3.55 1.56
CA ASP A 135 14.60 4.77 1.87
C ASP A 135 13.70 5.82 2.53
N HIS A 136 12.43 5.91 2.16
CA HIS A 136 11.46 6.81 2.82
C HIS A 136 11.30 6.48 4.29
N LEU A 137 11.14 5.20 4.64
CA LEU A 137 11.16 4.72 6.03
C LEU A 137 12.41 5.21 6.76
N TYR A 138 13.58 5.11 6.13
CA TYR A 138 14.84 5.58 6.68
C TYR A 138 14.88 7.10 6.89
N ARG A 139 14.41 7.90 5.93
CA ARG A 139 14.37 9.37 6.07
C ARG A 139 13.42 9.80 7.19
N TYR A 140 12.22 9.24 7.25
CA TYR A 140 11.26 9.58 8.29
C TYR A 140 11.68 9.08 9.67
N ALA A 141 12.37 7.94 9.78
CA ALA A 141 12.91 7.48 11.05
C ALA A 141 13.97 8.44 11.62
N ASN A 142 14.82 9.02 10.76
CA ASN A 142 15.78 10.04 11.17
C ASN A 142 15.06 11.35 11.56
N LEU A 143 14.08 11.79 10.78
CA LEU A 143 13.26 12.96 11.13
C LEU A 143 12.54 12.76 12.49
N TYR A 144 12.07 11.54 12.76
CA TYR A 144 11.40 11.17 14.01
C TYR A 144 12.32 11.25 15.24
N GLU A 145 13.57 10.80 15.14
CA GLU A 145 14.54 10.96 16.24
C GLU A 145 14.86 12.46 16.49
N MET A 146 14.89 13.29 15.44
CA MET A 146 15.09 14.73 15.57
C MET A 146 13.93 15.47 16.24
N ILE A 147 12.69 15.21 15.80
CA ILE A 147 11.52 15.99 16.21
C ILE A 147 10.90 15.44 17.49
N GLU A 148 10.72 14.14 17.57
CA GLU A 148 9.98 13.49 18.66
C GLU A 148 10.92 12.96 19.74
N HIS A 149 12.23 12.96 19.49
CA HIS A 149 13.26 12.39 20.39
C HIS A 149 12.97 10.95 20.78
N ARG A 150 12.36 10.21 19.86
CA ARG A 150 11.97 8.80 19.99
C ARG A 150 12.59 7.99 18.86
N LYS A 151 12.68 6.68 19.06
CA LYS A 151 13.32 5.76 18.13
C LYS A 151 12.28 5.02 17.32
N ALA A 152 12.43 5.02 16.00
CA ALA A 152 11.51 4.31 15.10
C ALA A 152 11.46 2.79 15.37
N GLU A 153 12.48 2.21 16.03
CA GLU A 153 12.48 0.80 16.46
C GLU A 153 11.29 0.47 17.36
N SER A 154 10.77 1.44 18.14
CA SER A 154 9.54 1.22 18.92
C SER A 154 8.26 1.09 18.06
N ILE A 155 8.34 1.46 16.79
CA ILE A 155 7.25 1.42 15.82
C ILE A 155 7.43 0.21 14.92
N VAL A 156 8.53 0.16 14.17
CA VAL A 156 8.77 -0.93 13.22
C VAL A 156 9.12 -2.26 13.91
N ASP A 157 9.50 -2.18 15.19
CA ASP A 157 10.11 -3.28 15.92
C ASP A 157 11.34 -3.83 15.17
N ASN A 158 11.90 -4.95 15.60
CA ASN A 158 12.93 -5.65 14.87
C ASN A 158 12.35 -6.48 13.70
N LEU A 159 11.19 -6.10 13.16
CA LEU A 159 10.54 -6.77 12.02
C LEU A 159 11.06 -6.21 10.70
N THR A 160 11.14 -4.88 10.60
CA THR A 160 11.59 -4.15 9.41
C THR A 160 12.86 -3.37 9.73
N GLU A 161 13.89 -3.50 8.91
CA GLU A 161 15.13 -2.75 9.11
C GLU A 161 14.98 -1.29 8.65
N VAL A 162 15.78 -0.41 9.24
CA VAL A 162 15.82 1.01 8.94
C VAL A 162 17.25 1.36 8.57
N MET A 163 17.52 1.55 7.28
CA MET A 163 18.84 1.91 6.74
C MET A 163 18.64 2.48 5.33
N PRO A 164 19.66 3.13 4.72
CA PRO A 164 19.51 3.68 3.38
C PRO A 164 18.93 2.68 2.38
N GLY A 165 17.94 3.12 1.61
CA GLY A 165 17.42 2.39 0.47
C GLY A 165 18.01 2.93 -0.83
N ARG A 166 17.26 2.83 -1.94
CA ARG A 166 17.59 3.64 -3.11
C ARG A 166 17.50 5.12 -2.68
N PRO A 167 18.50 5.98 -2.91
CA PRO A 167 18.48 7.30 -2.29
C PRO A 167 17.36 8.20 -2.82
N THR A 168 16.54 8.75 -1.90
CA THR A 168 15.34 9.58 -2.17
C THR A 168 15.57 10.64 -3.26
N ARG A 169 16.74 11.30 -3.25
CA ARG A 169 17.11 12.29 -4.28
C ARG A 169 16.92 11.81 -5.72
N PHE A 170 17.14 10.52 -5.98
CA PHE A 170 17.09 9.92 -7.32
C PHE A 170 15.69 9.44 -7.71
N HIS A 171 14.69 9.57 -6.83
CA HIS A 171 13.37 9.00 -7.06
C HIS A 171 12.62 9.76 -8.15
N HIS A 172 12.80 11.09 -8.17
CA HIS A 172 12.16 11.97 -9.14
C HIS A 172 12.57 11.65 -10.57
N ARG A 173 11.65 11.08 -11.33
CA ARG A 173 11.78 10.83 -12.77
C ARG A 173 10.74 11.60 -13.55
N ASP A 174 10.94 11.72 -14.86
CA ASP A 174 9.94 12.37 -15.69
C ASP A 174 8.63 11.56 -15.64
N PRO A 175 7.46 12.21 -15.45
CA PRO A 175 6.20 11.50 -15.27
C PRO A 175 5.87 10.48 -16.36
N VAL A 176 6.36 10.66 -17.60
CA VAL A 176 6.11 9.68 -18.66
C VAL A 176 6.87 8.36 -18.46
N ASP A 177 7.98 8.40 -17.72
CA ASP A 177 8.77 7.22 -17.37
C ASP A 177 8.28 6.56 -16.08
N ASN A 178 7.18 7.07 -15.49
CA ASN A 178 6.43 6.39 -14.43
C ASN A 178 5.44 5.36 -14.95
N VAL A 179 4.96 5.53 -16.19
CA VAL A 179 3.94 4.67 -16.79
C VAL A 179 4.54 3.32 -17.17
N ARG A 180 3.83 2.23 -16.85
CA ARG A 180 4.16 0.84 -17.15
C ARG A 180 3.29 0.27 -18.25
N ASP A 181 3.80 -0.78 -18.89
CA ASP A 181 2.96 -1.64 -19.72
C ASP A 181 1.97 -2.42 -18.83
N PRO A 182 0.67 -2.41 -19.14
CA PRO A 182 -0.31 -3.15 -18.36
C PRO A 182 -0.18 -4.66 -18.58
N TYR A 183 -0.64 -5.46 -17.61
CA TYR A 183 -0.84 -6.89 -17.84
C TYR A 183 -1.92 -7.11 -18.92
N ASP A 184 -1.92 -8.28 -19.58
CA ASP A 184 -3.04 -8.67 -20.47
C ASP A 184 -4.11 -9.39 -19.65
N LYS A 185 -5.28 -8.77 -19.51
CA LYS A 185 -6.38 -9.28 -18.67
C LYS A 185 -6.85 -10.69 -19.03
N ASN A 186 -6.62 -11.15 -20.26
CA ASN A 186 -7.07 -12.44 -20.78
C ASN A 186 -6.09 -13.57 -20.48
N THR A 187 -4.83 -13.24 -20.22
CA THR A 187 -3.74 -14.23 -20.05
C THR A 187 -3.01 -14.09 -18.71
N THR A 188 -3.15 -12.95 -18.04
CA THR A 188 -2.55 -12.68 -16.73
C THR A 188 -3.04 -13.68 -15.67
N ASN A 189 -2.17 -14.00 -14.71
CA ASN A 189 -2.56 -14.79 -13.57
C ASN A 189 -3.53 -13.97 -12.69
N PRO A 190 -4.67 -14.54 -12.26
CA PRO A 190 -5.58 -13.82 -11.37
C PRO A 190 -4.92 -13.28 -10.10
N LEU A 191 -3.89 -13.95 -9.57
CA LEU A 191 -3.11 -13.44 -8.43
C LEU A 191 -2.43 -12.10 -8.73
N SER A 192 -1.89 -11.93 -9.94
CA SER A 192 -1.27 -10.68 -10.36
C SER A 192 -2.26 -9.51 -10.39
N LYS A 193 -3.54 -9.77 -10.69
CA LYS A 193 -4.60 -8.74 -10.59
C LYS A 193 -4.82 -8.31 -9.14
N LEU A 194 -4.83 -9.26 -8.20
CA LEU A 194 -4.99 -8.98 -6.77
C LEU A 194 -3.77 -8.22 -6.22
N HIS A 195 -2.56 -8.59 -6.63
CA HIS A 195 -1.34 -7.87 -6.26
C HIS A 195 -1.34 -6.43 -6.77
N ALA A 196 -1.66 -6.23 -8.06
CA ALA A 196 -1.73 -4.90 -8.65
C ALA A 196 -2.77 -4.03 -7.94
N LEU A 197 -3.98 -4.55 -7.73
CA LEU A 197 -5.04 -3.84 -7.01
C LEU A 197 -4.61 -3.54 -5.57
N THR A 198 -4.09 -4.52 -4.83
CA THR A 198 -3.66 -4.34 -3.44
C THR A 198 -2.61 -3.25 -3.29
N ILE A 199 -1.53 -3.30 -4.07
CA ILE A 199 -0.45 -2.30 -3.99
C ILE A 199 -0.94 -0.93 -4.44
N MET A 200 -1.66 -0.84 -5.57
CA MET A 200 -2.23 0.43 -6.03
C MET A 200 -3.15 1.06 -4.97
N SER A 201 -4.03 0.29 -4.34
CA SER A 201 -4.93 0.77 -3.28
C SER A 201 -4.17 1.28 -2.05
N THR A 202 -3.11 0.57 -1.62
CA THR A 202 -2.33 0.99 -0.45
C THR A 202 -1.49 2.22 -0.72
N GLU A 203 -0.87 2.31 -1.90
CA GLU A 203 -0.07 3.49 -2.30
C GLU A 203 -0.94 4.73 -2.48
N GLN A 204 -2.13 4.57 -3.09
CA GLN A 204 -3.09 5.65 -3.19
C GLN A 204 -3.50 6.16 -1.80
N GLN A 205 -3.61 5.27 -0.81
CA GLN A 205 -3.92 5.65 0.57
C GLN A 205 -2.74 6.36 1.26
N THR A 206 -1.49 5.95 1.02
CA THR A 206 -0.27 6.68 1.47
C THR A 206 -0.22 8.08 0.87
N MET A 207 -0.40 8.20 -0.44
CA MET A 207 -0.48 9.47 -1.16
C MET A 207 -1.57 10.39 -0.58
N ASN A 208 -2.79 9.87 -0.39
CA ASN A 208 -3.91 10.60 0.21
C ASN A 208 -3.57 11.13 1.61
N PHE A 209 -2.83 10.35 2.41
CA PHE A 209 -2.35 10.77 3.71
C PHE A 209 -1.33 11.92 3.56
N TYR A 210 -0.31 11.81 2.70
CA TYR A 210 0.71 12.85 2.52
C TYR A 210 0.17 14.15 1.93
N MET A 211 -0.83 14.08 1.04
CA MET A 211 -1.54 15.25 0.51
C MET A 211 -2.11 16.17 1.60
N ASN A 212 -2.47 15.61 2.76
CA ASN A 212 -3.11 16.35 3.84
C ASN A 212 -2.19 16.57 5.05
N THR A 213 -1.14 15.77 5.17
CA THR A 213 -0.25 15.75 6.34
C THR A 213 0.81 16.84 6.32
N GLY A 214 1.44 17.13 5.17
CA GLY A 214 2.51 18.13 5.09
C GLY A 214 2.15 19.50 5.70
N PRO A 215 0.93 20.04 5.48
CA PRO A 215 0.48 21.29 6.09
C PRO A 215 0.39 21.30 7.63
N THR A 216 0.37 20.15 8.30
CA THR A 216 0.17 20.03 9.75
C THR A 216 1.42 20.38 10.58
N TYR A 217 2.62 20.29 10.01
CA TYR A 217 3.87 20.62 10.70
C TYR A 217 4.20 22.10 10.67
N MET A 218 4.78 22.59 11.76
CA MET A 218 5.34 23.95 11.83
C MET A 218 6.83 23.97 11.47
N GLU A 219 7.53 22.87 11.75
CA GLU A 219 8.95 22.65 11.51
C GLU A 219 9.21 22.61 9.99
N PRO A 220 10.00 23.55 9.43
CA PRO A 220 10.23 23.61 7.99
C PRO A 220 10.83 22.32 7.42
N ILE A 221 11.73 21.67 8.16
CA ILE A 221 12.39 20.44 7.72
C ILE A 221 11.40 19.29 7.52
N ALA A 222 10.43 19.12 8.43
CA ALA A 222 9.38 18.11 8.28
C ALA A 222 8.49 18.44 7.08
N ARG A 223 8.01 19.69 6.99
CA ARG A 223 7.16 20.13 5.87
C ARG A 223 7.82 19.87 4.52
N GLN A 224 9.11 20.14 4.42
CA GLN A 224 9.88 19.95 3.19
C GLN A 224 10.07 18.46 2.86
N LEU A 225 10.31 17.60 3.86
CA LEU A 225 10.40 16.16 3.62
C LEU A 225 9.06 15.59 3.11
N TYR A 226 7.94 15.94 3.74
CA TYR A 226 6.61 15.54 3.27
C TYR A 226 6.28 16.10 1.88
N GLN A 227 6.81 17.27 1.52
CA GLN A 227 6.64 17.84 0.18
C GLN A 227 7.39 17.03 -0.88
N GLU A 228 8.63 16.62 -0.61
CA GLU A 228 9.45 15.82 -1.52
C GLU A 228 8.87 14.42 -1.68
N ILE A 229 8.70 13.70 -0.56
CA ILE A 229 8.22 12.32 -0.58
C ILE A 229 6.77 12.25 -1.05
N GLY A 230 5.92 13.18 -0.60
CA GLY A 230 4.53 13.28 -1.08
C GLY A 230 4.40 13.46 -2.61
N LEU A 231 5.40 14.02 -3.28
CA LEU A 231 5.43 14.07 -4.75
C LEU A 231 5.87 12.73 -5.36
N ILE A 232 6.72 11.97 -4.68
CA ILE A 232 7.15 10.63 -5.10
C ILE A 232 5.99 9.64 -4.98
N GLU A 233 5.12 9.77 -3.97
CA GLU A 233 3.94 8.90 -3.84
C GLU A 233 3.01 9.00 -5.07
N GLU A 234 2.89 10.18 -5.69
CA GLU A 234 2.17 10.35 -6.96
C GLU A 234 2.85 9.57 -8.10
N GLU A 235 4.18 9.54 -8.12
CA GLU A 235 4.97 8.75 -9.08
C GLU A 235 4.76 7.25 -8.86
N HIS A 236 4.61 6.79 -7.62
CA HIS A 236 4.28 5.40 -7.27
C HIS A 236 2.86 5.04 -7.66
N VAL A 237 1.88 5.88 -7.37
CA VAL A 237 0.49 5.65 -7.80
C VAL A 237 0.40 5.53 -9.31
N THR A 238 1.03 6.45 -10.06
CA THR A 238 1.11 6.38 -11.54
C THR A 238 1.76 5.07 -12.00
N HIS A 239 2.83 4.64 -11.30
CA HIS A 239 3.53 3.40 -11.60
C HIS A 239 2.60 2.19 -11.45
N TYR A 240 1.97 2.01 -10.29
CA TYR A 240 1.20 0.81 -10.01
C TYR A 240 -0.17 0.80 -10.68
N GLU A 241 -0.85 1.94 -10.81
CA GLU A 241 -2.16 2.00 -11.49
C GLU A 241 -2.04 1.64 -12.97
N SER A 242 -0.93 2.00 -13.61
CA SER A 242 -0.70 1.70 -15.03
C SER A 242 -0.43 0.23 -15.33
N LEU A 243 -0.19 -0.60 -14.30
CA LEU A 243 -0.12 -2.05 -14.46
C LEU A 243 -1.49 -2.68 -14.73
N VAL A 244 -2.58 -2.02 -14.33
CA VAL A 244 -3.95 -2.51 -14.50
C VAL A 244 -4.37 -2.41 -15.98
N ASP A 245 -4.89 -3.50 -16.54
CA ASP A 245 -5.32 -3.54 -17.95
C ASP A 245 -6.49 -2.59 -18.21
N PRO A 246 -6.34 -1.57 -19.08
CA PRO A 246 -7.38 -0.60 -19.38
C PRO A 246 -8.59 -1.17 -20.14
N GLY A 247 -8.47 -2.41 -20.63
CA GLY A 247 -9.52 -3.17 -21.30
C GLY A 247 -10.45 -3.94 -20.35
N GLU A 248 -10.18 -3.99 -19.03
CA GLU A 248 -11.11 -4.55 -18.06
C GLU A 248 -12.43 -3.76 -18.04
N THR A 249 -13.56 -4.46 -18.13
CA THR A 249 -14.87 -3.80 -18.00
C THR A 249 -15.08 -3.34 -16.56
N TRP A 250 -15.96 -2.35 -16.38
CA TRP A 250 -16.41 -1.96 -15.05
C TRP A 250 -16.94 -3.12 -14.19
N TRP A 251 -17.47 -4.17 -14.81
CA TRP A 251 -17.97 -5.35 -14.11
C TRP A 251 -16.85 -6.30 -13.69
N GLU A 252 -15.83 -6.47 -14.55
CA GLU A 252 -14.61 -7.19 -14.19
C GLU A 252 -13.91 -6.51 -13.01
N GLN A 253 -13.75 -5.19 -13.08
CA GLN A 253 -13.13 -4.41 -12.01
C GLN A 253 -13.95 -4.55 -10.73
N LEU A 254 -15.27 -4.34 -10.76
CA LEU A 254 -16.13 -4.50 -9.57
C LEU A 254 -15.95 -5.88 -8.93
N VAL A 255 -15.99 -6.95 -9.72
CA VAL A 255 -15.80 -8.31 -9.21
C VAL A 255 -14.40 -8.53 -8.62
N ASN A 256 -13.35 -7.95 -9.22
CA ASN A 256 -11.98 -8.03 -8.69
C ASN A 256 -11.83 -7.29 -7.35
N HIS A 257 -12.50 -6.15 -7.15
CA HIS A 257 -12.42 -5.40 -5.89
C HIS A 257 -13.01 -6.21 -4.72
N GLU A 258 -14.23 -6.67 -4.90
CA GLU A 258 -14.97 -7.45 -3.90
C GLU A 258 -14.27 -8.78 -3.59
N TYR A 259 -13.65 -9.40 -4.61
CA TYR A 259 -12.85 -10.60 -4.43
C TYR A 259 -11.55 -10.31 -3.68
N ASN A 260 -10.91 -9.16 -3.95
CA ASN A 260 -9.69 -8.75 -3.25
C ASN A 260 -9.97 -8.46 -1.76
N GLU A 261 -11.09 -7.83 -1.44
CA GLU A 261 -11.54 -7.64 -0.05
C GLU A 261 -11.75 -8.97 0.65
N CYS A 262 -12.45 -9.93 0.02
CA CYS A 262 -12.58 -11.29 0.54
C CYS A 262 -11.22 -11.97 0.78
N TYR A 263 -10.30 -11.85 -0.20
CA TYR A 263 -8.96 -12.42 -0.11
C TYR A 263 -8.16 -11.85 1.06
N LEU A 264 -8.16 -10.54 1.25
CA LEU A 264 -7.36 -9.88 2.26
C LEU A 264 -7.97 -10.01 3.67
N TYR A 265 -9.28 -9.88 3.82
CA TYR A 265 -9.94 -10.16 5.10
C TYR A 265 -9.71 -11.61 5.55
N TYR A 266 -9.81 -12.58 4.63
CA TYR A 266 -9.49 -13.97 4.95
C TYR A 266 -8.01 -14.14 5.32
N SER A 267 -7.10 -13.56 4.54
CA SER A 267 -5.66 -13.65 4.79
C SER A 267 -5.27 -13.11 6.17
N PHE A 268 -5.83 -11.95 6.54
CA PHE A 268 -5.54 -11.30 7.81
C PHE A 268 -6.25 -11.95 9.00
N MET A 269 -7.49 -12.43 8.83
CA MET A 269 -8.18 -13.20 9.86
C MET A 269 -7.39 -14.46 10.26
N GLU A 270 -6.76 -15.16 9.32
CA GLU A 270 -6.00 -16.39 9.59
C GLU A 270 -4.75 -16.12 10.46
N GLN A 271 -4.23 -14.89 10.45
CA GLN A 271 -2.94 -14.54 11.07
C GLN A 271 -3.04 -13.53 12.21
N GLU A 272 -4.20 -12.87 12.38
CA GLU A 272 -4.37 -11.82 13.37
C GLU A 272 -4.20 -12.32 14.80
N SER A 273 -3.33 -11.66 15.55
CA SER A 273 -2.94 -12.02 16.91
C SER A 273 -3.84 -11.36 17.95
N ASP A 274 -4.39 -10.17 17.67
CA ASP A 274 -5.35 -9.49 18.53
C ASP A 274 -6.77 -10.08 18.34
N PRO A 275 -7.37 -10.74 19.35
CA PRO A 275 -8.68 -11.36 19.21
C PRO A 275 -9.82 -10.39 18.87
N LYS A 276 -9.72 -9.12 19.29
CA LYS A 276 -10.73 -8.08 19.00
C LYS A 276 -10.66 -7.69 17.54
N VAL A 277 -9.45 -7.47 17.03
CA VAL A 277 -9.24 -7.11 15.61
C VAL A 277 -9.58 -8.29 14.72
N LYS A 278 -9.21 -9.52 15.11
CA LYS A 278 -9.57 -10.75 14.37
C LYS A 278 -11.08 -10.92 14.20
N ALA A 279 -11.86 -10.62 15.24
CA ALA A 279 -13.31 -10.69 15.18
C ALA A 279 -13.91 -9.67 14.17
N ILE A 280 -13.26 -8.53 13.97
CA ILE A 280 -13.64 -7.55 12.94
C ILE A 280 -13.33 -8.10 11.55
N TRP A 281 -12.14 -8.67 11.34
CA TRP A 281 -11.78 -9.33 10.07
C TRP A 281 -12.75 -10.45 9.70
N GLU A 282 -13.10 -11.31 10.66
CA GLU A 282 -14.08 -12.37 10.43
C GLU A 282 -15.47 -11.81 10.10
N LEU A 283 -15.92 -10.78 10.81
CA LEU A 283 -17.22 -10.15 10.55
C LEU A 283 -17.28 -9.52 9.15
N HIS A 284 -16.24 -8.78 8.78
CA HIS A 284 -16.17 -8.09 7.50
C HIS A 284 -16.01 -9.08 6.35
N LEU A 285 -15.19 -10.13 6.48
CA LEU A 285 -15.15 -11.23 5.51
C LEU A 285 -16.56 -11.78 5.23
N ASN A 286 -17.32 -12.07 6.29
CA ASN A 286 -18.68 -12.58 6.14
C ASN A 286 -19.64 -11.58 5.47
N MET A 287 -19.37 -10.28 5.57
CA MET A 287 -20.13 -9.23 4.89
C MET A 287 -19.74 -9.16 3.40
N GLU A 288 -18.44 -9.16 3.11
CA GLU A 288 -17.88 -9.10 1.74
C GLU A 288 -18.26 -10.30 0.88
N LEU A 289 -18.44 -11.48 1.47
CA LEU A 289 -18.93 -12.65 0.73
C LEU A 289 -20.27 -12.38 0.04
N GLU A 290 -21.17 -11.59 0.65
CA GLU A 290 -22.43 -11.19 0.01
C GLU A 290 -22.21 -10.11 -1.04
N HIS A 291 -21.28 -9.17 -0.82
CA HIS A 291 -20.96 -8.12 -1.77
C HIS A 291 -20.37 -8.70 -3.07
N LEU A 292 -19.44 -9.65 -2.94
CA LEU A 292 -18.91 -10.43 -4.05
C LEU A 292 -20.01 -11.15 -4.85
N HIS A 293 -20.98 -11.77 -4.16
CA HIS A 293 -22.11 -12.42 -4.85
C HIS A 293 -22.97 -11.42 -5.63
N VAL A 294 -23.20 -10.23 -5.07
CA VAL A 294 -23.93 -9.14 -5.75
C VAL A 294 -23.17 -8.65 -6.98
N ALA A 295 -21.86 -8.43 -6.88
CA ALA A 295 -21.01 -8.04 -8.01
C ALA A 295 -20.97 -9.13 -9.10
N CYS A 296 -20.83 -10.39 -8.70
CA CYS A 296 -20.89 -11.54 -9.60
C CYS A 296 -22.22 -11.60 -10.37
N ASP A 297 -23.33 -11.35 -9.69
CA ASP A 297 -24.66 -11.30 -10.30
C ASP A 297 -24.82 -10.14 -11.29
N LEU A 298 -24.29 -8.96 -10.96
CA LEU A 298 -24.26 -7.81 -11.87
C LEU A 298 -23.45 -8.13 -13.12
N MET A 299 -22.28 -8.74 -12.97
CA MET A 299 -21.45 -9.18 -14.09
C MET A 299 -22.19 -10.17 -14.98
N ARG A 300 -22.82 -11.22 -14.43
CA ARG A 300 -23.60 -12.19 -15.23
C ARG A 300 -24.70 -11.53 -16.03
N ARG A 301 -25.40 -10.53 -15.45
CA ARG A 301 -26.53 -9.85 -16.11
C ARG A 301 -26.11 -8.85 -17.17
N HIS A 302 -25.02 -8.12 -16.94
CA HIS A 302 -24.66 -6.95 -17.76
C HIS A 302 -23.43 -7.16 -18.64
N ASP A 303 -22.53 -8.06 -18.24
CA ASP A 303 -21.37 -8.47 -19.02
C ASP A 303 -21.65 -9.77 -19.81
N GLY A 304 -22.48 -10.66 -19.25
CA GLY A 304 -22.88 -11.93 -19.89
C GLY A 304 -21.85 -13.05 -19.76
N ARG A 305 -20.70 -12.77 -19.15
CA ARG A 305 -19.67 -13.75 -18.76
C ARG A 305 -19.94 -14.29 -17.36
N ASP A 306 -19.39 -15.47 -17.07
CA ASP A 306 -19.37 -16.01 -15.72
C ASP A 306 -18.16 -15.44 -14.93
N PRO A 307 -18.32 -15.02 -13.66
CA PRO A 307 -17.23 -14.48 -12.84
C PRO A 307 -16.02 -15.42 -12.69
N GLN A 308 -16.21 -16.73 -12.75
CA GLN A 308 -15.10 -17.70 -12.70
C GLN A 308 -14.18 -17.64 -13.93
N GLN A 309 -14.56 -16.90 -14.97
CA GLN A 309 -13.69 -16.63 -16.13
C GLN A 309 -12.67 -15.52 -15.85
N VAL A 310 -12.87 -14.74 -14.78
CA VAL A 310 -12.04 -13.58 -14.42
C VAL A 310 -11.28 -13.84 -13.12
N LEU A 311 -11.97 -14.48 -12.16
CA LEU A 311 -11.44 -14.79 -10.84
C LEU A 311 -10.64 -16.10 -10.83
N ALA A 312 -9.75 -16.21 -9.83
CA ALA A 312 -9.23 -17.51 -9.47
C ALA A 312 -10.35 -18.41 -8.93
N PRO A 313 -10.37 -19.72 -9.24
CA PRO A 313 -11.39 -20.64 -8.73
C PRO A 313 -11.25 -20.93 -7.23
N GLU A 314 -10.07 -20.71 -6.65
CA GLU A 314 -9.79 -20.82 -5.21
C GLU A 314 -8.96 -19.60 -4.76
N LEU A 315 -9.06 -19.19 -3.50
CA LEU A 315 -8.15 -18.16 -2.99
C LEU A 315 -6.70 -18.64 -3.14
N PRO A 316 -5.79 -17.76 -3.58
CA PRO A 316 -4.36 -18.05 -3.60
C PRO A 316 -3.83 -18.18 -2.15
N ASN A 317 -2.53 -18.46 -2.01
CA ASN A 317 -1.88 -18.47 -0.70
C ASN A 317 -2.14 -17.15 0.02
N VAL A 318 -2.50 -17.22 1.31
CA VAL A 318 -2.85 -16.04 2.12
C VAL A 318 -1.73 -15.00 2.15
N LEU A 319 -2.11 -13.73 1.99
CA LEU A 319 -1.18 -12.61 2.14
C LEU A 319 -0.67 -12.54 3.58
N THR A 320 0.65 -12.56 3.76
CA THR A 320 1.27 -12.64 5.09
C THR A 320 2.20 -11.46 5.32
N PHE A 321 1.91 -10.67 6.37
CA PHE A 321 2.92 -9.76 6.90
C PHE A 321 3.96 -10.58 7.67
N GLU A 322 5.18 -10.59 7.16
CA GLU A 322 6.32 -11.31 7.72
C GLU A 322 7.62 -10.53 7.46
N PRO A 323 8.69 -10.72 8.26
CA PRO A 323 9.96 -10.04 8.02
C PRO A 323 10.56 -10.37 6.65
N ASN A 324 10.81 -9.35 5.82
CA ASN A 324 11.38 -9.52 4.47
C ASN A 324 12.88 -9.20 4.36
N LYS A 325 13.59 -9.10 5.49
CA LYS A 325 14.94 -8.53 5.57
C LYS A 325 15.94 -9.09 4.58
N GLN A 326 16.07 -10.41 4.46
CA GLN A 326 17.05 -11.02 3.54
C GLN A 326 16.74 -10.69 2.08
N TYR A 327 15.47 -10.69 1.71
CA TYR A 327 15.03 -10.35 0.37
C TYR A 327 15.31 -8.88 0.04
N LEU A 328 14.95 -7.96 0.95
CA LEU A 328 15.24 -6.54 0.79
C LEU A 328 16.75 -6.28 0.70
N ARG A 329 17.56 -6.96 1.51
CA ARG A 329 19.03 -6.84 1.45
C ARG A 329 19.62 -7.32 0.13
N GLU A 330 19.07 -8.37 -0.47
CA GLU A 330 19.46 -8.81 -1.81
C GLU A 330 19.12 -7.75 -2.86
N LEU A 331 17.93 -7.14 -2.79
CA LEU A 331 17.55 -6.05 -3.69
C LEU A 331 18.46 -4.82 -3.51
N LEU A 332 18.79 -4.46 -2.27
CA LEU A 332 19.71 -3.36 -1.97
C LEU A 332 21.11 -3.59 -2.58
N ASP A 333 21.60 -4.82 -2.56
CA ASP A 333 22.90 -5.18 -3.16
C ASP A 333 22.89 -5.15 -4.70
N THR A 334 21.73 -5.41 -5.32
CA THR A 334 21.66 -5.73 -6.75
C THR A 334 20.93 -4.72 -7.62
N GLN A 335 20.10 -3.84 -7.06
CA GLN A 335 19.14 -3.04 -7.82
C GLN A 335 19.05 -1.55 -7.42
N MET A 336 19.81 -1.08 -6.42
CA MET A 336 19.76 0.33 -5.97
C MET A 336 20.11 1.35 -7.05
N ASP A 337 20.85 0.96 -8.08
CA ASP A 337 21.29 1.78 -9.20
C ASP A 337 20.32 1.76 -10.40
N LEU A 338 19.14 1.15 -10.26
CA LEU A 338 18.09 1.23 -11.28
C LEU A 338 17.40 2.59 -11.30
N THR A 339 17.01 3.02 -12.50
CA THR A 339 16.02 4.06 -12.78
C THR A 339 15.11 3.58 -13.92
N THR A 340 14.14 4.38 -14.33
CA THR A 340 13.17 4.00 -15.37
C THR A 340 13.39 4.76 -16.66
N LEU A 341 13.04 4.13 -17.79
CA LEU A 341 13.00 4.74 -19.12
C LEU A 341 11.88 4.10 -19.94
N GLY A 342 10.85 4.88 -20.27
CA GLY A 342 9.57 4.37 -20.72
C GLY A 342 9.00 3.40 -19.69
N ALA A 343 8.52 2.25 -20.16
CA ALA A 343 8.03 1.16 -19.32
C ALA A 343 9.16 0.33 -18.66
N GLY A 344 10.42 0.49 -19.08
CA GLY A 344 11.53 -0.37 -18.66
C GLY A 344 12.39 0.19 -17.52
N TYR A 345 13.32 -0.65 -17.05
CA TYR A 345 14.30 -0.34 -16.00
C TYR A 345 15.72 -0.35 -16.57
N VAL A 346 16.50 0.68 -16.26
CA VAL A 346 17.84 0.92 -16.80
C VAL A 346 18.80 1.37 -15.69
N ARG A 347 20.10 1.13 -15.88
CA ARG A 347 21.16 1.61 -14.96
C ARG A 347 21.79 2.93 -15.39
N GLU A 348 21.85 3.13 -16.71
CA GLU A 348 22.37 4.37 -17.28
C GLU A 348 21.25 5.40 -17.31
N ALA A 349 21.47 6.53 -16.62
CA ALA A 349 20.53 7.64 -16.61
C ALA A 349 20.35 8.20 -18.03
N HIS A 350 19.08 8.29 -18.45
CA HIS A 350 18.73 8.96 -19.70
C HIS A 350 18.77 10.49 -19.50
N GLU A 351 19.04 11.26 -20.56
CA GLU A 351 19.08 12.74 -20.52
C GLU A 351 17.80 13.39 -19.94
N ARG A 352 16.68 12.67 -20.01
CA ARG A 352 15.40 13.09 -19.44
C ARG A 352 15.40 13.00 -17.92
N PHE A 353 15.97 11.93 -17.37
CA PHE A 353 16.16 11.77 -15.93
C PHE A 353 17.11 12.84 -15.40
N GLU A 354 18.26 13.05 -16.05
CA GLU A 354 19.23 14.09 -15.66
C GLU A 354 18.59 15.48 -15.64
N ARG A 355 17.84 15.82 -16.70
CA ARG A 355 17.13 17.10 -16.77
C ARG A 355 16.05 17.24 -15.69
N MET A 356 15.32 16.16 -15.37
CA MET A 356 14.34 16.17 -14.28
C MET A 356 15.02 16.45 -12.94
N GLN A 357 16.12 15.74 -12.65
CA GLN A 357 16.91 15.91 -11.43
C GLN A 357 17.45 17.35 -11.30
N GLU A 358 17.99 17.93 -12.37
CA GLU A 358 18.45 19.33 -12.37
C GLU A 358 17.31 20.32 -12.09
N GLN A 359 16.14 20.12 -12.71
CA GLN A 359 15.00 21.03 -12.58
C GLN A 359 14.34 20.96 -11.20
N ILE A 360 14.07 19.74 -10.70
CA ILE A 360 13.35 19.55 -9.44
C ILE A 360 14.17 20.00 -8.23
N HIS A 361 15.49 19.74 -8.26
CA HIS A 361 16.39 20.11 -7.16
C HIS A 361 16.88 21.56 -7.24
N GLY A 362 16.82 22.19 -8.42
CA GLY A 362 17.18 23.60 -8.60
C GLY A 362 18.63 23.95 -8.23
N GLY A 363 19.53 22.97 -8.24
CA GLY A 363 20.93 23.11 -7.81
C GLY A 363 21.14 23.11 -6.29
N GLU A 364 20.10 22.82 -5.49
CA GLU A 364 20.20 22.66 -4.05
C GLU A 364 20.13 21.18 -3.64
N ALA A 365 20.59 20.86 -2.42
CA ALA A 365 20.34 19.54 -1.84
C ALA A 365 18.84 19.38 -1.53
N PRO A 366 18.22 18.24 -1.88
CA PRO A 366 16.82 17.99 -1.57
C PRO A 366 16.54 17.89 -0.07
N PRO A 367 15.28 18.05 0.36
CA PRO A 367 14.87 17.93 1.76
C PRO A 367 15.36 16.64 2.46
N SER A 368 15.28 15.50 1.78
CA SER A 368 15.70 14.18 2.25
C SER A 368 17.19 14.09 2.60
N ASP A 369 18.04 14.81 1.86
CA ASP A 369 19.46 14.96 2.17
C ASP A 369 19.70 15.91 3.34
N ARG A 370 18.91 16.99 3.43
CA ARG A 370 19.01 17.97 4.54
C ARG A 370 18.65 17.32 5.86
N VAL A 371 17.60 16.49 5.90
CA VAL A 371 17.23 15.69 7.08
C VAL A 371 18.43 14.87 7.57
N MET A 372 19.14 14.20 6.66
CA MET A 372 20.31 13.42 7.06
C MET A 372 21.48 14.27 7.54
N ALA A 373 21.73 15.41 6.87
CA ALA A 373 22.78 16.34 7.28
C ALA A 373 22.52 16.94 8.66
N GLU A 374 21.29 17.40 8.93
CA GLU A 374 20.87 17.96 10.21
C GLU A 374 20.87 16.89 11.32
N HIS A 375 20.38 15.69 11.02
CA HIS A 375 20.45 14.57 11.96
C HIS A 375 21.90 14.27 12.36
N ASN A 376 22.81 14.21 11.39
CA ASN A 376 24.22 13.98 11.66
C ASN A 376 24.88 15.13 12.44
N GLU A 377 24.49 16.38 12.20
CA GLU A 377 24.94 17.53 13.00
C GLU A 377 24.47 17.43 14.46
N MET A 378 23.22 17.01 14.69
CA MET A 378 22.62 16.90 16.02
C MET A 378 23.12 15.70 16.82
N PHE A 379 23.26 14.54 16.16
CA PHE A 379 23.51 13.25 16.84
C PHE A 379 24.88 12.64 16.54
N GLY A 380 25.63 13.18 15.58
CA GLY A 380 26.93 12.65 15.17
C GLY A 380 26.89 11.29 14.48
N ARG A 381 25.70 10.85 14.06
CA ARG A 381 25.41 9.60 13.36
C ARG A 381 24.13 9.71 12.55
N GLU A 382 23.82 8.68 11.79
CA GLU A 382 22.50 8.45 11.22
C GLU A 382 21.72 7.49 12.13
N TYR A 383 20.39 7.64 12.21
CA TYR A 383 19.53 6.66 12.86
C TYR A 383 19.33 5.44 11.95
N ARG A 384 19.67 4.26 12.47
CA ARG A 384 19.62 2.99 11.74
C ARG A 384 19.19 1.85 12.68
N VAL A 385 18.48 0.87 12.12
CA VAL A 385 18.12 -0.42 12.74
C VAL A 385 18.56 -1.52 11.77
N GLN A 386 19.66 -2.20 12.07
CA GLN A 386 20.33 -3.15 11.15
C GLN A 386 20.60 -4.49 11.85
N SER A 387 19.53 -5.23 12.15
CA SER A 387 19.58 -6.52 12.83
C SER A 387 20.37 -7.62 12.10
N GLU A 388 20.43 -7.60 10.76
CA GLU A 388 21.08 -8.63 9.94
C GLU A 388 22.51 -8.23 9.50
N GLY A 389 23.12 -7.26 10.19
CA GLY A 389 24.51 -6.83 9.98
C GLY A 389 24.66 -5.55 9.16
N ALA A 390 25.88 -5.29 8.67
CA ALA A 390 26.20 -4.06 7.94
C ALA A 390 25.50 -3.97 6.58
N HIS A 391 25.19 -2.74 6.15
CA HIS A 391 24.51 -2.46 4.87
C HIS A 391 25.14 -3.26 3.71
N PRO A 392 24.34 -3.90 2.82
CA PRO A 392 24.84 -4.71 1.71
C PRO A 392 25.84 -3.94 0.84
N ASP A 393 25.42 -2.78 0.31
CA ASP A 393 26.32 -1.84 -0.38
C ASP A 393 27.37 -1.25 0.59
N PRO A 394 28.68 -1.50 0.36
CA PRO A 394 29.75 -0.92 1.15
C PRO A 394 29.78 0.62 1.19
N ALA A 395 29.30 1.29 0.14
CA ALA A 395 29.28 2.75 0.07
C ALA A 395 28.27 3.38 1.06
N MET A 396 27.26 2.62 1.47
CA MET A 396 26.18 3.04 2.36
C MET A 396 26.34 2.54 3.81
N ARG A 397 27.48 1.92 4.15
CA ARG A 397 27.78 1.50 5.54
C ARG A 397 28.09 2.73 6.41
N GLU A 398 27.77 2.62 7.70
CA GLU A 398 28.13 3.61 8.71
C GLU A 398 29.66 3.82 8.72
N LYS A 399 30.10 5.07 8.78
CA LYS A 399 31.51 5.48 8.59
C LYS A 399 32.29 5.57 9.89
#